data_AF-A0A9P3ACQ7-F1
#
_entry.id   AF-A0A9P3ACQ7-F1
#
_cell.length_a   1.000
_cell.length_b   1.000
_cell.length_c   1.000
_cell.angle_alpha   90.00
_cell.angle_beta   90.00
_cell.angle_gamma   90.00
#
_symmetry.space_group_name_H-M   'P 1'
#
loop_
_entity.id
_entity.type
_entity.pdbx_description
1 polymer ?
#
loop_
_entity_poly.entity_id
_entity_poly.type
_entity_poly.pdbx_seq_one_letter_code
_entity_poly.pdbx_strand_id
1 'polypeptide(L)'
;MNSLNIYLQSIKNIYRLPAYSPALIAEFLKLVDSQGIIELTKWRKETIAARIGINVNTINNALQMYKSKKIVTWEAVSVFSLNKKLFGVAFNNLYDDENGFPELKITYEIIIIDGNLEDKATIEVKGVK
;
A
#
# COMPACT_ATOMS: atom_id res chain seq x y z
N MET A 1 2.58 -12.25 15.00
CA MET A 1 1.67 -11.80 13.92
C MET A 1 2.15 -10.40 13.50
N ASN A 2 2.56 -10.20 12.25
CA ASN A 2 3.19 -8.95 11.80
C ASN A 2 2.15 -7.80 11.78
N SER A 3 2.41 -6.69 12.47
CA SER A 3 1.52 -5.52 12.58
C SER A 3 1.08 -4.96 11.22
N LEU A 4 1.94 -5.06 10.21
CA LEU A 4 1.61 -4.68 8.84
C LEU A 4 0.48 -5.52 8.24
N ASN A 5 0.49 -6.84 8.47
CA ASN A 5 -0.55 -7.73 7.93
C ASN A 5 -1.92 -7.38 8.51
N ILE A 6 -2.00 -7.06 9.80
CA ILE A 6 -3.26 -6.64 10.45
C ILE A 6 -3.75 -5.35 9.80
N TYR A 7 -2.86 -4.37 9.62
CA TYR A 7 -3.20 -3.10 8.98
C TYR A 7 -3.72 -3.27 7.55
N LEU A 8 -3.02 -4.03 6.71
CA LEU A 8 -3.43 -4.28 5.32
C LEU A 8 -4.73 -5.08 5.23
N GLN A 9 -4.99 -5.98 6.19
CA GLN A 9 -6.29 -6.66 6.30
C GLN A 9 -7.41 -5.69 6.69
N SER A 10 -7.15 -4.72 7.57
CA SER A 10 -8.11 -3.66 7.88
C SER A 10 -8.44 -2.82 6.65
N ILE A 11 -7.43 -2.36 5.90
CA ILE A 11 -7.65 -1.66 4.61
C ILE A 11 -8.50 -2.50 3.68
N LYS A 12 -8.18 -3.79 3.52
CA LYS A 12 -8.96 -4.70 2.68
C LYS A 12 -10.43 -4.72 3.10
N ASN A 13 -10.71 -4.81 4.40
CA ASN A 13 -12.08 -4.87 4.90
C ASN A 13 -12.83 -3.53 4.70
N ILE A 14 -12.20 -2.41 5.04
CA ILE A 14 -12.78 -1.06 4.93
C ILE A 14 -13.13 -0.73 3.48
N TYR A 15 -12.18 -0.94 2.57
CA TYR A 15 -12.35 -0.63 1.16
C TYR A 15 -13.00 -1.78 0.37
N ARG A 16 -13.37 -2.88 1.03
CA ARG A 16 -13.95 -4.10 0.42
C ARG A 16 -13.11 -4.60 -0.75
N LEU A 17 -11.80 -4.73 -0.53
CA LEU A 17 -10.85 -5.16 -1.54
C LEU A 17 -10.82 -6.70 -1.69
N PRO A 18 -10.43 -7.23 -2.85
CA PRO A 18 -10.22 -8.66 -3.06
C PRO A 18 -9.19 -9.26 -2.09
N ALA A 19 -9.31 -10.57 -1.85
CA ALA A 19 -8.47 -11.31 -0.90
C ALA A 19 -6.95 -11.21 -1.16
N TYR A 20 -6.53 -11.04 -2.42
CA TYR A 20 -5.12 -10.85 -2.79
C TYR A 20 -4.57 -9.46 -2.46
N SER A 21 -5.43 -8.48 -2.15
CA SER A 21 -5.03 -7.07 -2.03
C SER A 21 -4.03 -6.79 -0.92
N PRO A 22 -4.13 -7.38 0.28
CA PRO A 22 -3.09 -7.21 1.30
C PRO A 22 -1.70 -7.63 0.80
N ALA A 23 -1.60 -8.77 0.11
CA ALA A 23 -0.33 -9.24 -0.44
C ALA A 23 0.19 -8.32 -1.55
N LEU A 24 -0.70 -7.88 -2.46
CA LEU A 24 -0.33 -6.99 -3.55
C LEU A 24 0.12 -5.61 -3.06
N ILE A 25 -0.61 -5.02 -2.11
CA ILE A 25 -0.25 -3.73 -1.50
C ILE A 25 1.07 -3.85 -0.74
N ALA A 26 1.31 -4.97 -0.04
CA ALA A 26 2.60 -5.21 0.60
C ALA A 26 3.77 -5.22 -0.40
N GLU A 27 3.59 -5.80 -1.59
CA GLU A 27 4.61 -5.74 -2.65
C GLU A 27 4.80 -4.33 -3.21
N PHE A 28 3.74 -3.51 -3.28
CA PHE A 28 3.86 -2.10 -3.69
C PHE A 28 4.62 -1.25 -2.67
N LEU A 29 4.39 -1.48 -1.37
CA LEU A 29 5.09 -0.75 -0.31
C LEU A 29 6.60 -1.00 -0.33
N LYS A 30 7.06 -2.15 -0.81
CA LYS A 30 8.50 -2.45 -1.01
C LYS A 30 9.14 -1.64 -2.13
N LEU A 31 8.35 -1.10 -3.04
CA LEU A 31 8.82 -0.36 -4.22
C LEU A 31 8.65 1.15 -4.07
N VAL A 32 8.09 1.61 -2.95
CA VAL A 32 7.76 3.01 -2.76
C VAL A 32 9.03 3.82 -2.52
N ASP A 33 9.20 4.89 -3.28
CA ASP A 33 10.33 5.80 -3.12
C ASP A 33 10.03 6.89 -2.07
N SER A 34 11.01 7.79 -1.87
CA SER A 34 10.91 8.91 -0.93
C SER A 34 9.77 9.89 -1.19
N GLN A 35 9.24 9.90 -2.42
CA GLN A 35 8.14 10.76 -2.82
C GLN A 35 6.78 10.07 -2.71
N GLY A 36 6.75 8.78 -2.34
CA GLY A 36 5.53 7.97 -2.31
C GLY A 36 5.18 7.37 -3.67
N ILE A 37 6.12 7.35 -4.62
CA ILE A 37 5.92 6.90 -6.00
C ILE A 37 6.38 5.44 -6.13
N ILE A 38 5.64 4.69 -6.93
CA ILE A 38 5.98 3.34 -7.38
C ILE A 38 6.03 3.31 -8.90
N GLU A 39 7.08 2.69 -9.44
CA GLU A 39 7.17 2.39 -10.87
C GLU A 39 6.88 0.90 -11.09
N LEU A 40 5.83 0.60 -11.84
CA LEU A 40 5.38 -0.76 -12.14
C LEU A 40 5.61 -1.08 -13.63
N THR A 41 6.87 -1.26 -13.99
CA THR A 41 7.26 -1.77 -15.32
C THR A 41 6.63 -3.15 -15.57
N LYS A 42 6.55 -3.57 -16.85
CA LYS A 42 6.02 -4.90 -17.22
C LYS A 42 6.69 -6.02 -16.43
N TRP A 43 8.03 -6.02 -16.40
CA TRP A 43 8.82 -7.02 -15.67
C TRP A 43 8.53 -7.03 -14.16
N ARG A 44 8.36 -5.85 -13.53
CA ARG A 44 8.00 -5.76 -12.11
C ARG A 44 6.63 -6.37 -11.85
N LYS A 45 5.63 -6.09 -12.70
CA LYS A 45 4.29 -6.68 -12.57
C LYS A 45 4.32 -8.20 -12.72
N GLU A 46 5.08 -8.73 -13.68
CA GLU A 46 5.27 -10.18 -13.86
C GLU A 46 5.90 -10.84 -12.63
N THR A 47 6.93 -10.20 -12.06
CA THR A 47 7.63 -10.68 -10.87
C THR A 47 6.72 -10.69 -9.64
N ILE A 48 5.99 -9.60 -9.40
CA ILE A 48 5.02 -9.50 -8.30
C ILE A 48 3.92 -10.55 -8.46
N ALA A 49 3.35 -10.66 -9.66
CA ALA A 49 2.29 -11.59 -9.97
C ALA A 49 2.68 -13.04 -9.66
N ALA A 50 3.89 -13.44 -10.09
CA ALA A 50 4.43 -14.77 -9.78
C ALA A 50 4.64 -14.97 -8.26
N ARG A 51 5.18 -13.97 -7.56
CA ARG A 51 5.49 -14.07 -6.12
C ARG A 51 4.25 -14.24 -5.24
N ILE A 52 3.14 -13.59 -5.60
CA ILE A 52 1.88 -13.67 -4.83
C ILE A 52 0.83 -14.61 -5.44
N GLY A 53 1.18 -15.32 -6.52
CA GLY A 53 0.33 -16.34 -7.15
C GLY A 53 -0.90 -15.80 -7.88
N ILE A 54 -0.78 -14.65 -8.56
CA ILE A 54 -1.86 -14.05 -9.37
C ILE A 54 -1.43 -13.81 -10.82
N ASN A 55 -2.37 -13.40 -11.67
CA ASN A 55 -2.06 -13.01 -13.05
C ASN A 55 -1.70 -11.51 -13.14
N VAL A 56 -0.84 -11.13 -14.08
CA VAL A 56 -0.52 -9.72 -14.39
C VAL A 56 -1.78 -8.91 -14.73
N ASN A 57 -2.75 -9.51 -15.43
CA ASN A 57 -4.04 -8.87 -15.71
C ASN A 57 -4.81 -8.54 -14.43
N THR A 58 -4.70 -9.39 -13.40
CA THR A 58 -5.28 -9.14 -12.08
C THR A 58 -4.66 -7.89 -11.45
N ILE A 59 -3.34 -7.67 -11.61
CA ILE A 59 -2.68 -6.44 -11.12
C ILE A 59 -3.22 -5.21 -11.85
N ASN A 60 -3.37 -5.26 -13.18
CA ASN A 60 -3.90 -4.12 -13.94
C ASN A 60 -5.34 -3.77 -13.50
N ASN A 61 -6.19 -4.77 -13.30
CA ASN A 61 -7.55 -4.57 -12.78
C ASN A 61 -7.54 -4.03 -11.34
N ALA A 62 -6.64 -4.54 -10.50
CA ALA A 62 -6.47 -4.06 -9.14
C ALA A 62 -6.06 -2.58 -9.11
N LEU A 63 -5.13 -2.15 -9.96
CA LEU A 63 -4.70 -0.75 -10.06
C LEU A 63 -5.86 0.19 -10.46
N GLN A 64 -6.72 -0.23 -11.39
CA GLN A 64 -7.91 0.56 -11.74
C GLN A 64 -8.89 0.70 -10.56
N MET A 65 -9.13 -0.41 -9.83
CA MET A 65 -9.98 -0.40 -8.64
C MET A 65 -9.35 0.40 -7.49
N TYR A 66 -8.05 0.30 -7.26
CA TYR A 66 -7.35 1.08 -6.24
C TYR A 66 -7.40 2.56 -6.57
N LYS A 67 -7.34 2.93 -7.86
CA LYS A 67 -7.53 4.31 -8.30
C LYS A 67 -8.94 4.83 -7.97
N SER A 68 -9.98 4.06 -8.25
CA SER A 68 -11.36 4.49 -7.94
C SER A 68 -11.62 4.62 -6.43
N LYS A 69 -10.88 3.87 -5.62
CA LYS A 69 -10.93 3.90 -4.15
C LYS A 69 -9.93 4.88 -3.53
N LYS A 70 -9.21 5.68 -4.33
CA LYS A 70 -8.18 6.63 -3.87
C LYS A 70 -7.06 5.99 -3.04
N ILE A 71 -6.74 4.72 -3.31
CA ILE A 71 -5.62 3.99 -2.68
C ILE A 71 -4.32 4.30 -3.44
N VAL A 72 -4.42 4.45 -4.77
CA VAL A 72 -3.32 4.87 -5.64
C VAL A 72 -3.78 6.00 -6.56
N THR A 73 -2.84 6.81 -7.02
CA THR A 73 -3.05 7.83 -8.07
C THR A 73 -2.18 7.49 -9.27
N TRP A 74 -2.67 7.85 -10.46
CA TRP A 74 -1.96 7.62 -11.72
C TRP A 74 -1.19 8.88 -12.10
N GLU A 75 0.13 8.81 -12.08
CA GLU A 75 0.99 9.98 -12.36
C GLU A 75 1.43 9.99 -13.82
N ALA A 76 1.89 8.83 -14.32
CA ALA A 76 2.30 8.65 -15.71
C ALA A 76 2.18 7.18 -16.14
N VAL A 77 2.60 6.85 -17.36
CA VAL A 77 2.61 5.46 -17.83
C VAL A 77 3.49 4.62 -16.92
N SER A 78 2.89 3.61 -16.29
CA SER A 78 3.57 2.72 -15.32
C SER A 78 4.08 3.40 -14.04
N VAL A 79 3.75 4.67 -13.81
CA VAL A 79 4.15 5.43 -12.61
C VAL A 79 2.90 5.79 -11.82
N PHE A 80 2.88 5.40 -10.55
CA PHE A 80 1.75 5.58 -9.65
C PHE A 80 2.24 6.15 -8.32
N SER A 81 1.42 6.94 -7.64
CA SER A 81 1.68 7.30 -6.25
C SER A 81 0.74 6.54 -5.32
N LEU A 82 1.25 6.08 -4.18
CA LEU A 82 0.41 5.54 -3.11
C LEU A 82 -0.21 6.70 -2.33
N ASN A 83 -1.46 6.54 -1.88
CA ASN A 83 -2.13 7.59 -1.10
C ASN A 83 -1.36 7.86 0.19
N LYS A 84 -0.75 9.05 0.31
CA LYS A 84 0.05 9.48 1.46
C LYS A 84 -0.69 9.49 2.80
N LYS A 85 -2.03 9.59 2.79
CA LYS A 85 -2.88 9.54 3.98
C LYS A 85 -3.17 8.12 4.47
N LEU A 86 -3.05 7.13 3.58
CA LEU A 86 -3.16 5.71 3.91
C LEU A 86 -1.76 5.13 4.15
N PHE A 87 -0.87 5.39 3.20
CA PHE A 87 0.49 4.93 3.18
C PHE A 87 1.39 6.15 3.29
N GLY A 88 1.78 6.51 4.51
CA GLY A 88 2.68 7.64 4.72
C GLY A 88 4.05 7.44 4.03
N VAL A 89 4.82 8.53 3.91
CA VAL A 89 6.26 8.50 3.53
C VAL A 89 7.06 7.52 4.39
N ALA A 90 6.53 7.19 5.57
CA ALA A 90 7.06 6.24 6.53
C ALA A 90 7.46 4.89 5.92
N PHE A 91 6.86 4.42 4.82
CA PHE A 91 7.20 3.12 4.22
C PHE A 91 8.40 3.16 3.24
N ASN A 92 8.88 4.34 2.86
CA ASN A 92 10.05 4.48 1.99
C ASN A 92 11.29 3.84 2.63
N ASN A 93 11.98 2.97 1.88
CA ASN A 93 13.18 2.23 2.31
C ASN A 93 13.02 1.35 3.57
N LEU A 94 11.81 1.11 4.10
CA LEU A 94 11.62 0.28 5.30
C LEU A 94 11.98 -1.20 5.12
N TYR A 95 12.14 -1.63 3.87
CA TYR A 95 12.50 -3.00 3.52
C TYR A 95 13.96 -3.15 3.09
N ASP A 96 14.68 -2.05 2.96
CA ASP A 96 16.09 -2.03 2.54
C ASP A 96 17.04 -2.13 3.74
N ASP A 97 16.53 -1.98 4.97
CA ASP A 97 17.31 -2.07 6.19
C ASP A 97 17.67 -3.53 6.51
N GLU A 98 18.97 -3.82 6.65
CA GLU A 98 19.51 -5.15 7.00
C GLU A 98 18.99 -5.66 8.35
N ASN A 99 18.41 -4.78 9.17
CA ASN A 99 17.87 -5.05 10.50
C ASN A 99 16.38 -5.47 10.52
N GLY A 100 15.75 -5.59 9.34
CA GLY A 100 14.35 -6.01 9.21
C GLY A 100 13.34 -4.86 9.38
N PHE A 101 12.07 -5.19 9.12
CA PHE A 101 10.98 -4.20 9.08
C PHE A 101 10.77 -3.55 10.47
N PRO A 102 10.87 -2.21 10.61
CA PRO A 102 10.80 -1.57 11.91
C PRO A 102 9.42 -1.72 12.55
N GLU A 103 9.37 -1.56 13.87
CA GLU A 103 8.10 -1.56 14.59
C GLU A 103 7.27 -0.34 14.17
N LEU A 104 6.09 -0.58 13.60
CA LEU A 104 5.16 0.48 13.24
C LEU A 104 4.02 0.52 14.24
N LYS A 105 3.75 1.72 14.78
CA LYS A 105 2.48 2.02 15.43
C LYS A 105 1.59 2.72 14.40
N ILE A 106 0.52 2.05 14.01
CA ILE A 106 -0.43 2.54 13.02
C ILE A 106 -1.75 2.82 13.73
N THR A 107 -2.16 4.09 13.74
CA THR A 107 -3.49 4.52 14.21
C THR A 107 -4.33 4.80 12.98
N TYR A 108 -5.46 4.10 12.82
CA TYR A 108 -6.41 4.34 11.75
C TYR A 108 -7.69 4.93 12.30
N GLU A 109 -8.09 6.09 11.79
CA GLU A 109 -9.29 6.83 12.17
C GLU A 109 -10.23 6.91 10.97
N ILE A 110 -11.49 6.56 11.18
CA ILE A 110 -12.59 6.83 10.25
C ILE A 110 -13.36 8.01 10.86
N ILE A 111 -13.34 9.15 10.19
CA ILE A 111 -14.01 10.36 10.61
C ILE A 111 -15.24 10.54 9.72
N ILE A 112 -16.43 10.65 10.32
CA ILE A 112 -17.68 10.90 9.58
C ILE A 112 -18.05 12.36 9.80
N ILE A 113 -18.03 13.16 8.73
CA ILE A 113 -18.39 14.59 8.76
C ILE A 113 -19.51 14.81 7.74
N ASP A 114 -20.70 15.18 8.22
CA ASP A 114 -21.86 15.49 7.37
C ASP A 114 -22.21 14.39 6.35
N GLY A 115 -22.07 13.12 6.75
CA GLY A 115 -22.31 11.96 5.87
C GLY A 115 -21.15 11.62 4.93
N ASN A 116 -20.07 12.39 4.93
CA ASN A 116 -18.83 12.07 4.23
C ASN A 116 -17.88 11.27 5.12
N LEU A 117 -17.27 10.24 4.55
CA LEU A 117 -16.22 9.45 5.20
C LEU A 117 -14.85 10.05 4.86
N GLU A 118 -14.12 10.45 5.89
CA GLU A 118 -12.69 10.76 5.80
C GLU A 118 -11.87 9.68 6.52
N ASP A 119 -10.95 9.08 5.78
CA ASP A 119 -10.01 8.09 6.31
C ASP A 119 -8.67 8.76 6.61
N LYS A 120 -8.14 8.51 7.81
CA LYS A 120 -6.82 9.00 8.24
C LYS A 120 -6.03 7.89 8.88
N ALA A 121 -4.87 7.55 8.30
CA ALA A 121 -3.88 6.72 8.96
C ALA A 121 -2.72 7.58 9.47
N THR A 122 -2.41 7.46 10.76
CA THR A 122 -1.20 8.01 11.35
C THR A 122 -0.23 6.86 11.58
N ILE A 123 0.97 6.93 11.00
CA ILE A 123 1.99 5.88 11.08
C ILE A 123 3.20 6.47 11.81
N GLU A 124 3.47 5.96 13.01
CA GLU A 124 4.66 6.25 13.79
C GLU A 124 5.64 5.08 13.63
N VAL A 125 6.84 5.36 13.10
CA VAL A 125 7.94 4.39 13.07
C VAL A 125 8.60 4.41 14.45
N LYS A 126 8.52 3.30 15.18
CA LYS A 126 9.23 3.11 16.45
C LYS A 126 10.53 2.37 16.18
N GLY A 127 11.65 3.05 16.45
CA GLY A 127 12.98 2.45 16.39
C GLY A 127 13.78 2.82 15.14
N VAL A 128 13.99 4.10 14.90
CA VAL A 128 15.27 4.52 14.30
C VAL A 128 16.20 4.75 15.48
N LYS A 129 17.09 3.79 15.74
CA LYS A 129 18.20 3.95 16.67
C LYS A 129 19.40 4.48 15.90
#